data_AF-A0A948FER7-F1
#
_entry.id   AF-A0A948FER7-F1
#
_cell.length_a   1.000
_cell.length_b   1.000
_cell.length_c   1.000
_cell.angle_alpha   90.00
_cell.angle_beta   90.00
_cell.angle_gamma   90.00
#
_symmetry.space_group_name_H-M   'P 1'
#
loop_
_entity.id
_entity.type
_entity.pdbx_description
1 polymer ?
#
loop_
_entity_poly.entity_id
_entity_poly.type
_entity_poly.pdbx_seq_one_letter_code
_entity_poly.pdbx_strand_id
1 'polypeptide(L)'
;MNLIDFGFQNSNLFQHMPLFDEILYVGHDEDKVRQYKAIREDQACNLLALNFIRNDEKILWDAVVDFVKRSTINATSSVRGNYIFDLLTIDIHKEIKTFKHAELSTVIINTASKLAPGQIRMVKYSSVYALIHKTVASDWGKITFKTAVNVFKDEVDYLDLLIKQLLKDYVFSHDPVILLLNDLSQNPVFDLQNQTQQTRIKKVIADLIPNSMEFIPEVYIQDKEGARELLSGSKL
;
A
#
# COMPACT_ATOMS: atom_id res chain seq x y z
N MET A 1 11.29 -7.98 9.72
CA MET A 1 10.29 -8.03 10.81
C MET A 1 9.05 -8.73 10.31
N ASN A 2 8.77 -9.91 10.85
CA ASN A 2 7.77 -10.83 10.31
C ASN A 2 6.35 -10.25 10.52
N LEU A 3 5.57 -10.04 9.45
CA LEU A 3 4.23 -9.44 9.50
C LEU A 3 3.17 -10.40 10.06
N ILE A 4 3.56 -11.64 10.35
CA ILE A 4 2.66 -12.75 10.62
C ILE A 4 2.71 -13.15 12.08
N ASP A 5 1.58 -13.01 12.74
CA ASP A 5 1.19 -13.93 13.81
C ASP A 5 -0.22 -14.50 13.58
N PHE A 6 -0.81 -14.34 12.37
CA PHE A 6 -2.23 -14.67 12.13
C PHE A 6 -2.59 -15.24 10.75
N GLY A 7 -1.64 -15.75 9.95
CA GLY A 7 -1.96 -16.58 8.77
C GLY A 7 -2.60 -15.86 7.57
N PHE A 8 -2.33 -14.56 7.40
CA PHE A 8 -2.72 -13.82 6.19
C PHE A 8 -1.62 -13.93 5.15
N GLN A 9 -1.73 -14.88 4.22
CA GLN A 9 -0.74 -15.05 3.15
C GLN A 9 -1.13 -14.29 1.88
N ASN A 10 -2.43 -14.29 1.57
CA ASN A 10 -2.97 -13.70 0.35
C ASN A 10 -3.74 -12.42 0.66
N SER A 11 -3.56 -11.41 -0.19
CA SER A 11 -4.44 -10.25 -0.25
C SER A 11 -4.73 -9.88 -1.68
N ASN A 12 -5.94 -9.38 -1.92
CA ASN A 12 -6.29 -8.76 -3.18
C ASN A 12 -5.37 -7.57 -3.52
N LEU A 13 -4.63 -7.02 -2.53
CA LEU A 13 -3.68 -5.90 -2.66
C LEU A 13 -2.33 -6.26 -3.30
N PHE A 14 -2.02 -7.54 -3.31
CA PHE A 14 -0.71 -8.07 -3.66
C PHE A 14 -0.90 -9.21 -4.67
N GLN A 15 -1.89 -9.08 -5.56
CA GLN A 15 -2.03 -10.03 -6.66
C GLN A 15 -0.77 -9.95 -7.52
N HIS A 16 -0.06 -11.08 -7.65
CA HIS A 16 1.26 -11.18 -8.31
C HIS A 16 2.43 -10.53 -7.57
N MET A 17 2.29 -10.26 -6.28
CA MET A 17 3.37 -9.79 -5.41
C MET A 17 3.74 -10.90 -4.41
N PRO A 18 4.96 -10.86 -3.81
CA PRO A 18 5.34 -11.83 -2.77
C PRO A 18 4.31 -11.89 -1.63
N LEU A 19 4.20 -13.05 -0.98
CA LEU A 19 3.20 -13.23 0.07
C LEU A 19 3.56 -12.36 1.29
N PHE A 20 2.58 -12.04 2.14
CA PHE A 20 2.85 -11.19 3.32
C PHE A 20 3.86 -11.78 4.32
N ASP A 21 4.09 -13.10 4.34
CA ASP A 21 5.18 -13.77 5.10
C ASP A 21 6.55 -13.42 4.55
N GLU A 22 6.60 -13.19 3.25
CA GLU A 22 7.82 -12.94 2.50
C GLU A 22 8.12 -11.45 2.43
N ILE A 23 7.20 -10.59 2.89
CA ILE A 23 7.31 -9.12 2.84
C ILE A 23 7.61 -8.53 4.24
N LEU A 24 8.58 -7.62 4.28
CA LEU A 24 8.93 -6.77 5.40
C LEU A 24 8.62 -5.31 5.06
N TYR A 25 7.68 -4.70 5.78
CA TYR A 25 7.44 -3.26 5.69
C TYR A 25 8.58 -2.46 6.32
N VAL A 26 9.16 -1.56 5.53
CA VAL A 26 10.25 -0.66 5.96
C VAL A 26 9.67 0.68 6.42
N GLY A 27 8.67 1.19 5.71
CA GLY A 27 8.05 2.48 5.98
C GLY A 27 7.50 3.14 4.72
N HIS A 28 7.26 4.45 4.79
CA HIS A 28 7.01 5.29 3.62
C HIS A 28 7.81 6.59 3.71
N ASP A 29 8.07 7.18 2.55
CA ASP A 29 8.66 8.51 2.43
C ASP A 29 7.61 9.64 2.47
N GLU A 30 8.07 10.89 2.33
CA GLU A 30 7.22 12.08 2.30
C GLU A 30 6.25 12.08 1.10
N ASP A 31 6.66 11.44 0.01
CA ASP A 31 5.88 11.27 -1.21
C ASP A 31 4.87 10.11 -1.10
N LYS A 32 4.70 9.54 0.11
CA LYS A 32 3.75 8.46 0.44
C LYS A 32 4.04 7.15 -0.29
N VAL A 33 5.24 6.98 -0.84
CA VAL A 33 5.69 5.72 -1.44
C VAL A 33 6.05 4.79 -0.31
N ARG A 34 5.39 3.63 -0.24
CA ARG A 34 5.71 2.58 0.71
C ARG A 34 6.83 1.71 0.21
N GLN A 35 7.76 1.42 1.10
CA GLN A 35 8.90 0.56 0.83
C GLN A 35 8.76 -0.73 1.61
N TYR A 36 8.97 -1.83 0.91
CA TYR A 36 9.04 -3.15 1.48
C TYR A 36 10.27 -3.88 0.96
N LYS A 37 10.80 -4.77 1.80
CA LYS A 37 11.78 -5.78 1.37
C LYS A 37 11.06 -7.11 1.28
N ALA A 38 11.31 -7.88 0.25
CA ALA A 38 10.72 -9.20 0.12
C ALA A 38 11.74 -10.25 -0.33
N ILE A 39 11.34 -11.51 -0.28
CA ILE A 39 12.06 -12.60 -0.93
C ILE A 39 11.17 -13.13 -2.04
N ARG A 40 11.70 -13.19 -3.27
CA ARG A 40 11.02 -13.76 -4.43
C ARG A 40 11.99 -14.70 -5.13
N GLU A 41 11.59 -15.95 -5.33
CA GLU A 41 12.42 -16.98 -5.97
C GLU A 41 13.83 -17.09 -5.32
N ASP A 42 13.86 -17.10 -3.98
CA ASP A 42 15.08 -17.13 -3.15
C ASP A 42 16.03 -15.92 -3.28
N GLN A 43 15.58 -14.85 -3.95
CA GLN A 43 16.31 -13.59 -4.07
C GLN A 43 15.65 -12.48 -3.26
N ALA A 44 16.47 -11.66 -2.60
CA ALA A 44 15.97 -10.45 -1.95
C ALA A 44 15.52 -9.45 -3.03
N CYS A 45 14.34 -8.87 -2.87
CA CYS A 45 13.84 -7.85 -3.77
C CYS A 45 13.25 -6.66 -2.99
N ASN A 46 13.30 -5.48 -3.60
CA ASN A 46 12.65 -4.29 -3.06
C ASN A 46 11.29 -4.10 -3.73
N LEU A 47 10.28 -3.72 -2.96
CA LEU A 47 8.95 -3.39 -3.46
C LEU A 47 8.62 -1.96 -3.09
N LEU A 48 8.32 -1.14 -4.09
CA LEU A 48 7.85 0.23 -3.94
C LEU A 48 6.37 0.28 -4.31
N ALA A 49 5.51 0.62 -3.36
CA ALA A 49 4.07 0.70 -3.58
C ALA A 49 3.54 2.13 -3.37
N LEU A 50 2.78 2.62 -4.34
CA LEU A 50 2.07 3.89 -4.24
C LEU A 50 0.58 3.65 -4.39
N ASN A 51 -0.17 3.88 -3.32
CA ASN A 51 -1.62 3.95 -3.41
C ASN A 51 -2.03 5.33 -3.91
N PHE A 52 -2.95 5.39 -4.85
CA PHE A 52 -3.51 6.64 -5.31
C PHE A 52 -5.01 6.53 -5.58
N ILE A 53 -5.67 7.67 -5.64
CA ILE A 53 -7.07 7.81 -6.05
C ILE A 53 -7.19 9.03 -6.95
N ARG A 54 -8.10 9.00 -7.91
CA ARG A 54 -8.40 10.16 -8.75
C ARG A 54 -8.89 11.35 -7.92
N ASN A 55 -8.59 12.54 -8.38
CA ASN A 55 -8.98 13.78 -7.71
C ASN A 55 -10.50 13.97 -7.63
N ASP A 56 -11.25 13.61 -8.67
CA ASP A 56 -12.72 13.63 -8.69
C ASP A 56 -13.35 12.64 -7.69
N GLU A 57 -12.60 11.61 -7.29
CA GLU A 57 -13.02 10.59 -6.34
C GLU A 57 -12.43 10.76 -4.93
N LYS A 58 -11.64 11.81 -4.69
CA LYS A 58 -11.02 12.09 -3.38
C LYS A 58 -12.04 12.05 -2.22
N ILE A 59 -13.27 12.50 -2.47
CA ILE A 59 -14.34 12.50 -1.47
C ILE A 59 -14.67 11.09 -0.96
N LEU A 60 -14.58 10.07 -1.82
CA LEU A 60 -14.79 8.67 -1.44
C LEU A 60 -13.68 8.22 -0.49
N TRP A 61 -12.44 8.60 -0.77
CA TRP A 61 -11.31 8.32 0.10
C TRP A 61 -11.42 9.02 1.46
N ASP A 62 -11.79 10.30 1.47
CA ASP A 62 -11.99 11.05 2.72
C ASP A 62 -13.07 10.37 3.60
N ALA A 63 -14.17 9.90 2.99
CA ALA A 63 -15.21 9.15 3.69
C ALA A 63 -14.67 7.84 4.29
N VAL A 64 -13.85 7.09 3.54
CA VAL A 64 -13.19 5.86 4.02
C VAL A 64 -12.24 6.16 5.19
N VAL A 65 -11.43 7.22 5.08
CA VAL A 65 -10.52 7.64 6.14
C VAL A 65 -11.29 7.96 7.42
N ASP A 66 -12.33 8.78 7.34
CA ASP A 66 -13.16 9.12 8.49
C ASP A 66 -13.78 7.89 9.13
N PHE A 67 -14.22 6.95 8.29
CA PHE A 67 -14.86 5.72 8.71
C PHE A 67 -13.92 4.77 9.47
N VAL A 68 -12.69 4.56 8.96
CA VAL A 68 -11.67 3.77 9.67
C VAL A 68 -11.18 4.51 10.92
N LYS A 69 -10.96 5.82 10.83
CA LYS A 69 -10.51 6.66 11.94
C LYS A 69 -11.48 6.61 13.12
N ARG A 70 -12.80 6.63 12.89
CA ARG A 70 -13.81 6.44 13.96
C ARG A 70 -13.61 5.13 14.72
N SER A 71 -13.28 4.04 14.02
CA SER A 71 -13.00 2.75 14.65
C SER A 71 -11.75 2.80 15.53
N THR A 72 -10.70 3.51 15.10
CA THR A 72 -9.50 3.73 15.94
C THR A 72 -9.77 4.60 17.16
N ILE A 73 -10.61 5.64 17.03
CA ILE A 73 -11.03 6.50 18.15
C ILE A 73 -11.81 5.67 19.18
N ASN A 74 -12.75 4.84 18.73
CA ASN A 74 -13.53 3.96 19.61
C ASN A 74 -12.64 2.96 20.35
N ALA A 75 -11.62 2.41 19.69
CA ALA A 75 -10.68 1.49 20.33
C ALA A 75 -9.77 2.17 21.37
N THR A 76 -9.53 3.49 21.25
CA THR A 76 -8.58 4.22 22.10
C THR A 76 -8.93 4.16 23.58
N SER A 77 -10.23 4.19 23.94
CA SER A 77 -10.68 4.12 25.34
C SER A 77 -10.45 2.74 25.99
N SER A 78 -10.20 1.71 25.18
CA SER A 78 -10.14 0.31 25.61
C SER A 78 -8.74 -0.30 25.51
N VAL A 79 -7.74 0.50 25.16
CA VAL A 79 -6.33 0.07 25.07
C VAL A 79 -5.46 0.84 26.06
N ARG A 80 -4.33 0.25 26.45
CA ARG A 80 -3.30 0.89 27.28
C ARG A 80 -2.00 1.01 26.50
N GLY A 81 -1.47 2.22 26.38
CA GLY A 81 -0.29 2.54 25.58
C GLY A 81 -0.58 3.46 24.40
N ASN A 82 0.50 3.92 23.79
CA ASN A 82 0.46 4.72 22.58
C ASN A 82 0.69 3.81 21.38
N TYR A 83 -0.18 3.93 20.39
CA TYR A 83 -0.17 3.12 19.18
C TYR A 83 -0.16 4.00 17.93
N ILE A 84 0.43 3.50 16.86
CA ILE A 84 0.24 3.98 15.50
C ILE A 84 -0.58 2.92 14.77
N PHE A 85 -1.68 3.33 14.14
CA PHE A 85 -2.45 2.51 13.22
C PHE A 85 -2.22 3.03 11.80
N ASP A 86 -1.40 2.33 11.02
CA ASP A 86 -1.08 2.67 9.64
C ASP A 86 -1.97 1.85 8.70
N LEU A 87 -2.99 2.49 8.12
CA LEU A 87 -3.86 1.87 7.13
C LEU A 87 -3.05 1.64 5.86
N LEU A 88 -2.71 0.37 5.58
CA LEU A 88 -2.01 0.01 4.37
C LEU A 88 -2.91 0.28 3.17
N THR A 89 -4.09 -0.32 3.12
CA THR A 89 -5.00 -0.13 1.97
C THR A 89 -6.30 -0.85 2.26
N ILE A 90 -7.31 -0.57 1.44
CA ILE A 90 -8.68 -1.03 1.58
C ILE A 90 -9.31 -1.11 0.20
N ASP A 91 -10.01 -2.21 -0.08
CA ASP A 91 -10.87 -2.33 -1.26
C ASP A 91 -12.13 -1.48 -1.04
N ILE A 92 -12.17 -0.31 -1.69
CA ILE A 92 -13.29 0.62 -1.60
C ILE A 92 -14.48 0.20 -2.48
N HIS A 93 -14.31 -0.78 -3.37
CA HIS A 93 -15.33 -1.19 -4.36
C HIS A 93 -16.35 -2.15 -3.76
N LYS A 94 -15.91 -3.08 -2.91
CA LYS A 94 -16.74 -4.22 -2.50
C LYS A 94 -17.35 -4.09 -1.11
N GLU A 95 -16.72 -3.41 -0.16
CA GLU A 95 -16.97 -3.72 1.26
C GLU A 95 -17.37 -2.55 2.17
N ILE A 96 -17.49 -1.32 1.66
CA ILE A 96 -17.96 -0.18 2.49
C ILE A 96 -19.39 -0.44 3.03
N LYS A 97 -20.23 -1.15 2.27
CA LYS A 97 -21.65 -1.39 2.65
C LYS A 97 -21.83 -2.41 3.78
N THR A 98 -20.93 -3.38 3.92
CA THR A 98 -21.03 -4.47 4.91
C THR A 98 -20.16 -4.24 6.13
N PHE A 99 -19.33 -3.20 6.11
CA PHE A 99 -18.39 -2.91 7.18
C PHE A 99 -19.09 -2.48 8.46
N LYS A 100 -18.70 -3.13 9.56
CA LYS A 100 -19.13 -2.77 10.92
C LYS A 100 -17.98 -2.20 11.75
N HIS A 101 -18.15 -0.96 12.21
CA HIS A 101 -17.16 -0.25 13.03
C HIS A 101 -16.80 -0.94 14.33
N ALA A 102 -17.81 -1.49 15.02
CA ALA A 102 -17.60 -2.16 16.30
C ALA A 102 -16.71 -3.39 16.14
N GLU A 103 -16.85 -4.11 15.02
CA GLU A 103 -16.02 -5.29 14.73
C GLU A 103 -14.57 -4.89 14.46
N LEU A 104 -14.30 -3.88 13.62
CA LEU A 104 -12.91 -3.39 13.45
C LEU A 104 -12.32 -2.89 14.77
N SER A 105 -13.08 -2.13 15.55
CA SER A 105 -12.62 -1.62 16.86
C SER A 105 -12.23 -2.78 17.79
N THR A 106 -13.03 -3.84 17.81
CA THR A 106 -12.76 -5.06 18.59
C THR A 106 -11.49 -5.76 18.11
N VAL A 107 -11.30 -5.91 16.79
CA VAL A 107 -10.08 -6.48 16.21
C VAL A 107 -8.85 -5.66 16.61
N ILE A 108 -8.94 -4.32 16.56
CA ILE A 108 -7.88 -3.40 16.98
C ILE A 108 -7.54 -3.63 18.46
N ILE A 109 -8.53 -3.64 19.36
CA ILE A 109 -8.33 -3.81 20.80
C ILE A 109 -7.67 -5.16 21.10
N ASN A 110 -8.19 -6.24 20.50
CA ASN A 110 -7.68 -7.60 20.70
C ASN A 110 -6.25 -7.78 20.20
N THR A 111 -5.87 -7.05 19.15
CA THR A 111 -4.51 -7.08 18.60
C THR A 111 -3.58 -6.22 19.44
N ALA A 112 -4.02 -5.01 19.81
CA ALA A 112 -3.24 -4.05 20.58
C ALA A 112 -2.89 -4.54 21.99
N SER A 113 -3.83 -5.21 22.67
CA SER A 113 -3.64 -5.72 24.04
C SER A 113 -2.52 -6.75 24.15
N LYS A 114 -2.18 -7.41 23.04
CA LYS A 114 -1.12 -8.43 22.96
C LYS A 114 0.25 -7.87 22.59
N LEU A 115 0.35 -6.57 22.30
CA LEU A 115 1.60 -5.94 21.90
C LEU A 115 2.41 -5.45 23.11
N ALA A 116 3.70 -5.77 23.10
CA ALA A 116 4.73 -5.09 23.88
C ALA A 116 5.21 -3.82 23.16
N PRO A 117 5.78 -2.82 23.87
CA PRO A 117 6.39 -1.65 23.23
C PRO A 117 7.44 -2.05 22.18
N GLY A 118 7.44 -1.37 21.04
CA GLY A 118 8.29 -1.67 19.88
C GLY A 118 7.74 -2.78 18.97
N GLN A 119 6.66 -3.47 19.35
CA GLN A 119 6.05 -4.50 18.50
C GLN A 119 5.01 -3.92 17.54
N ILE A 120 5.00 -4.46 16.33
CA ILE A 120 4.03 -4.17 15.27
C ILE A 120 3.32 -5.48 14.92
N ARG A 121 2.01 -5.41 14.67
CA ARG A 121 1.21 -6.53 14.14
C ARG A 121 0.31 -6.06 13.01
N MET A 122 0.02 -6.97 12.07
CA MET A 122 -1.00 -6.76 11.05
C MET A 122 -2.41 -6.83 11.68
N VAL A 123 -3.28 -5.92 11.26
CA VAL A 123 -4.71 -5.92 11.50
C VAL A 123 -5.39 -6.13 10.15
N LYS A 124 -6.14 -7.23 10.04
CA LYS A 124 -6.97 -7.55 8.88
C LYS A 124 -8.41 -7.68 9.32
N TYR A 125 -9.30 -6.91 8.71
CA TYR A 125 -10.74 -7.01 8.89
C TYR A 125 -11.43 -6.64 7.60
N SER A 126 -12.27 -7.53 7.07
CA SER A 126 -12.86 -7.32 5.75
C SER A 126 -11.74 -7.06 4.73
N SER A 127 -11.84 -5.98 3.95
CA SER A 127 -10.82 -5.48 3.03
C SER A 127 -9.82 -4.51 3.65
N VAL A 128 -9.93 -4.18 4.94
CA VAL A 128 -8.93 -3.34 5.64
C VAL A 128 -7.69 -4.15 5.95
N TYR A 129 -6.55 -3.67 5.45
CA TYR A 129 -5.22 -4.13 5.85
C TYR A 129 -4.48 -2.95 6.48
N ALA A 130 -3.99 -3.14 7.70
CA ALA A 130 -3.32 -2.10 8.46
C ALA A 130 -2.25 -2.68 9.39
N LEU A 131 -1.31 -1.84 9.81
CA LEU A 131 -0.34 -2.18 10.84
C LEU A 131 -0.68 -1.44 12.12
N ILE A 132 -0.66 -2.15 13.25
CA ILE A 132 -0.73 -1.53 14.57
C ILE A 132 0.61 -1.70 15.30
N HIS A 133 1.25 -0.59 15.63
CA HIS A 133 2.53 -0.51 16.31
C HIS A 133 2.33 0.09 17.70
N LYS A 134 2.69 -0.63 18.76
CA LYS A 134 2.75 -0.05 20.10
C LYS A 134 4.09 0.67 20.29
N THR A 135 4.06 2.00 20.33
CA THR A 135 5.29 2.81 20.45
C THR A 135 5.75 2.96 21.88
N VAL A 136 4.81 3.14 22.83
CA VAL A 136 5.13 3.42 24.24
C VAL A 136 4.11 2.72 25.16
N ALA A 137 4.58 2.19 26.28
CA ALA A 137 3.72 1.74 27.37
C ALA A 137 3.15 2.94 28.14
N SER A 138 1.85 2.93 28.40
CA SER A 138 1.15 4.00 29.13
C SER A 138 -0.11 3.44 29.78
N ASP A 139 -0.54 4.05 30.87
CA ASP A 139 -1.77 3.67 31.59
C ASP A 139 -3.05 4.14 30.88
N TRP A 140 -2.92 5.08 29.95
CA TRP A 140 -3.98 5.55 29.08
C TRP A 140 -3.72 5.14 27.62
N GLY A 141 -4.79 5.14 26.81
CA GLY A 141 -4.74 4.73 25.41
C GLY A 141 -4.62 5.92 24.46
N LYS A 142 -3.75 5.79 23.44
CA LYS A 142 -3.73 6.66 22.25
C LYS A 142 -3.58 5.83 21.00
N ILE A 143 -4.37 6.10 19.97
CA ILE A 143 -4.12 5.53 18.64
C ILE A 143 -4.00 6.67 17.63
N THR A 144 -2.81 6.84 17.06
CA THR A 144 -2.56 7.78 15.96
C THR A 144 -2.85 7.07 14.65
N PHE A 145 -3.90 7.51 13.94
CA PHE A 145 -4.23 7.01 12.61
C PHE A 145 -3.30 7.62 11.55
N LYS A 146 -2.72 6.78 10.70
CA LYS A 146 -1.90 7.15 9.54
C LYS A 146 -2.41 6.44 8.29
N THR A 147 -2.19 7.06 7.14
CA THR A 147 -2.42 6.45 5.83
C THR A 147 -1.58 7.15 4.77
N ALA A 148 -1.21 6.41 3.73
CA ALA A 148 -0.43 6.88 2.60
C ALA A 148 -1.22 6.63 1.31
N VAL A 149 -2.00 7.64 0.89
CA VAL A 149 -2.70 7.67 -0.41
C VAL A 149 -2.46 9.01 -1.06
N ASN A 150 -2.06 8.96 -2.33
CA ASN A 150 -1.87 10.14 -3.17
C ASN A 150 -3.18 10.49 -3.91
N VAL A 151 -3.42 11.77 -4.13
CA VAL A 151 -4.54 12.24 -4.94
C VAL A 151 -3.99 12.57 -6.32
N PHE A 152 -4.35 11.78 -7.32
CA PHE A 152 -3.94 11.98 -8.71
C PHE A 152 -4.74 13.13 -9.31
N LYS A 153 -4.07 14.28 -9.50
CA LYS A 153 -4.68 15.55 -9.94
C LYS A 153 -4.52 15.80 -11.44
N ASP A 154 -3.64 15.06 -12.09
CA ASP A 154 -3.35 15.23 -13.50
C ASP A 154 -4.41 14.54 -14.37
N GLU A 155 -4.39 14.86 -15.66
CA GLU A 155 -5.18 14.14 -16.65
C GLU A 155 -4.74 12.67 -16.73
N VAL A 156 -5.67 11.77 -17.07
CA VAL A 156 -5.41 10.32 -17.08
C VAL A 156 -4.21 9.92 -17.94
N ASP A 157 -3.92 10.67 -19.01
CA ASP A 157 -2.78 10.46 -19.90
C ASP A 157 -1.41 10.56 -19.19
N TYR A 158 -1.36 11.22 -18.02
CA TYR A 158 -0.14 11.53 -17.28
C TYR A 158 0.17 10.55 -16.14
N LEU A 159 -0.32 9.32 -16.23
CA LEU A 159 0.02 8.25 -15.29
C LEU A 159 1.55 8.04 -15.15
N ASP A 160 2.33 8.39 -16.17
CA ASP A 160 3.79 8.37 -16.15
C ASP A 160 4.41 9.23 -15.03
N LEU A 161 3.70 10.26 -14.57
CA LEU A 161 4.15 11.11 -13.45
C LEU A 161 4.14 10.37 -12.11
N LEU A 162 3.20 9.45 -11.89
CA LEU A 162 3.20 8.61 -10.69
C LEU A 162 4.38 7.62 -10.68
N ILE A 163 4.77 7.12 -11.86
CA ILE A 163 5.96 6.26 -12.00
C ILE A 163 7.23 7.06 -11.70
N LYS A 164 7.34 8.30 -12.21
CA LYS A 164 8.42 9.22 -11.84
C LYS A 164 8.49 9.44 -10.34
N GLN A 165 7.35 9.64 -9.69
CA GLN A 165 7.29 9.83 -8.24
C GLN A 165 7.79 8.59 -7.48
N LEU A 166 7.36 7.39 -7.87
CA LEU A 166 7.84 6.13 -7.28
C LEU A 166 9.37 5.98 -7.32
N LEU A 167 9.98 6.47 -8.40
CA LEU A 167 11.41 6.29 -8.67
C LEU A 167 12.28 7.50 -8.32
N LYS A 168 11.68 8.64 -7.96
CA LYS A 168 12.36 9.95 -7.86
C LYS A 168 13.62 9.92 -6.99
N ASP A 169 13.52 9.29 -5.82
CA ASP A 169 14.61 9.20 -4.84
C ASP A 169 15.11 7.75 -4.69
N TYR A 170 14.68 6.85 -5.58
CA TYR A 170 15.05 5.45 -5.49
C TYR A 170 16.44 5.22 -6.07
N VAL A 171 17.35 4.73 -5.23
CA VAL A 171 18.68 4.30 -5.66
C VAL A 171 18.61 2.84 -6.04
N PHE A 172 18.77 2.57 -7.33
CA PHE A 172 18.81 1.21 -7.83
C PHE A 172 20.00 0.43 -7.24
N SER A 173 19.68 -0.64 -6.53
CA SER A 173 20.62 -1.67 -6.07
C SER A 173 20.82 -2.74 -7.14
N HIS A 174 21.73 -3.69 -6.90
CA HIS A 174 21.81 -4.92 -7.69
C HIS A 174 20.64 -5.89 -7.44
N ASP A 175 19.81 -5.64 -6.42
CA ASP A 175 18.65 -6.48 -6.11
C ASP A 175 17.46 -6.17 -7.05
N PRO A 176 16.65 -7.18 -7.42
CA PRO A 176 15.39 -6.99 -8.15
C PRO A 176 14.44 -5.98 -7.49
N VAL A 177 13.68 -5.26 -8.31
CA VAL A 177 12.76 -4.20 -7.86
C VAL A 177 11.39 -4.38 -8.49
N ILE A 178 10.36 -4.27 -7.67
CA ILE A 178 8.96 -4.28 -8.10
C ILE A 178 8.32 -2.93 -7.78
N LEU A 179 7.76 -2.28 -8.78
CA LEU A 179 6.98 -1.06 -8.66
C LEU A 179 5.50 -1.40 -8.72
N LEU A 180 4.74 -1.01 -7.71
CA LEU A 180 3.31 -1.25 -7.61
C LEU A 180 2.55 0.07 -7.51
N LEU A 181 1.78 0.37 -8.55
CA LEU A 181 0.76 1.42 -8.55
C LEU A 181 -0.57 0.80 -8.15
N ASN A 182 -1.11 1.16 -6.99
CA ASN A 182 -2.40 0.67 -6.55
C ASN A 182 -3.46 1.77 -6.68
N ASP A 183 -4.25 1.68 -7.74
CA ASP A 183 -5.35 2.58 -8.04
C ASP A 183 -6.58 2.18 -7.24
N LEU A 184 -6.96 3.03 -6.29
CA LEU A 184 -8.14 2.82 -5.45
C LEU A 184 -9.41 3.36 -6.13
N SER A 185 -9.34 3.91 -7.33
CA SER A 185 -10.46 4.63 -7.96
C SER A 185 -11.53 3.69 -8.51
N GLN A 186 -12.80 4.06 -8.36
CA GLN A 186 -13.94 3.41 -8.99
C GLN A 186 -13.83 3.45 -10.51
N ASN A 187 -13.28 4.51 -11.07
CA ASN A 187 -12.92 4.58 -12.48
C ASN A 187 -11.39 4.53 -12.59
N PRO A 188 -10.80 3.42 -13.04
CA PRO A 188 -9.37 3.33 -13.21
C PRO A 188 -8.76 4.47 -14.02
N VAL A 189 -7.56 4.89 -13.65
CA VAL A 189 -6.75 5.85 -14.41
C VAL A 189 -6.09 5.17 -15.60
N PHE A 190 -5.69 3.91 -15.45
CA PHE A 190 -5.04 3.17 -16.53
C PHE A 190 -6.02 2.73 -17.60
N ASP A 191 -5.66 2.96 -18.86
CA ASP A 191 -6.43 2.53 -20.02
C ASP A 191 -5.52 1.84 -21.04
N LEU A 192 -5.80 0.55 -21.30
CA LEU A 192 -5.08 -0.26 -22.28
C LEU A 192 -5.24 0.27 -23.72
N GLN A 193 -6.34 0.96 -24.03
CA GLN A 193 -6.61 1.49 -25.36
C GLN A 193 -6.02 2.90 -25.57
N ASN A 194 -5.56 3.54 -24.50
CA ASN A 194 -4.99 4.88 -24.58
C ASN A 194 -3.53 4.86 -25.04
N GLN A 195 -3.32 4.93 -26.35
CA GLN A 195 -1.98 4.90 -26.96
C GLN A 195 -1.05 6.01 -26.46
N THR A 196 -1.59 7.19 -26.14
CA THR A 196 -0.81 8.31 -25.59
C THR A 196 -0.25 7.94 -24.22
N GLN A 197 -1.10 7.45 -23.31
CA GLN A 197 -0.71 7.01 -21.98
C GLN A 197 0.35 5.90 -22.07
N GLN A 198 0.12 4.87 -22.91
CA GLN A 198 1.06 3.76 -23.10
C GLN A 198 2.44 4.22 -23.59
N THR A 199 2.46 5.15 -24.55
CA THR A 199 3.73 5.69 -25.11
C THR A 199 4.51 6.47 -24.05
N ARG A 200 3.81 7.27 -23.23
CA ARG A 200 4.43 8.06 -22.16
C ARG A 200 5.00 7.17 -21.06
N ILE A 201 4.24 6.16 -20.62
CA ILE A 201 4.69 5.18 -19.61
C ILE A 201 5.97 4.50 -20.09
N LYS A 202 5.97 3.93 -21.31
CA LYS A 202 7.15 3.26 -21.88
C LYS A 202 8.37 4.17 -21.92
N LYS A 203 8.20 5.41 -22.38
CA LYS A 203 9.28 6.40 -22.44
C LYS A 203 9.85 6.69 -21.05
N VAL A 204 9.00 6.96 -20.06
CA VAL A 204 9.45 7.26 -18.70
C VAL A 204 10.18 6.09 -18.05
N ILE A 205 9.66 4.88 -18.22
CA ILE A 205 10.31 3.68 -17.68
C ILE A 205 11.69 3.49 -18.33
N ALA A 206 11.80 3.65 -19.65
CA ALA A 206 13.08 3.56 -20.36
C ALA A 206 14.06 4.67 -19.99
N ASP A 207 13.58 5.90 -19.75
CA ASP A 207 14.43 7.05 -19.41
C ASP A 207 14.95 6.99 -17.95
N LEU A 208 14.20 6.39 -17.03
CA LEU A 208 14.52 6.39 -15.59
C LEU A 208 15.30 5.16 -15.12
N ILE A 209 15.21 4.04 -15.83
CA ILE A 209 15.88 2.80 -15.45
C ILE A 209 17.26 2.76 -16.10
N PRO A 210 18.36 2.70 -15.32
CA PRO A 210 19.70 2.66 -15.90
C PRO A 210 19.90 1.44 -16.82
N ASN A 211 20.48 1.64 -18.00
CA ASN A 211 20.82 0.55 -18.93
C ASN A 211 21.83 -0.46 -18.38
N SER A 212 22.51 -0.12 -17.27
CA SER A 212 23.51 -0.96 -16.59
C SER A 212 22.92 -1.90 -15.54
N MET A 213 21.60 -1.97 -15.43
CA MET A 213 20.90 -2.82 -14.47
C MET A 213 20.98 -4.30 -14.88
N GLU A 214 21.29 -5.17 -13.92
CA GLU A 214 21.26 -6.63 -14.12
C GLU A 214 19.82 -7.15 -14.19
N PHE A 215 18.91 -6.54 -13.42
CA PHE A 215 17.49 -6.88 -13.37
C PHE A 215 16.64 -5.69 -13.80
N ILE A 216 15.82 -5.88 -14.83
CA ILE A 216 14.85 -4.85 -15.24
C ILE A 216 13.72 -4.80 -14.19
N PRO A 217 13.44 -3.64 -13.57
CA PRO A 217 12.33 -3.47 -12.65
C PRO A 217 11.00 -3.89 -13.26
N GLU A 218 10.23 -4.68 -12.52
CA GLU A 218 8.86 -5.01 -12.90
C GLU A 218 7.93 -3.89 -12.47
N VAL A 219 7.03 -3.47 -13.37
CA VAL A 219 6.10 -2.37 -13.10
C VAL A 219 4.68 -2.87 -13.23
N TYR A 220 3.92 -2.80 -12.15
CA TYR A 220 2.54 -3.23 -12.09
C TYR A 220 1.60 -2.08 -11.75
N ILE A 221 0.42 -2.12 -12.35
CA ILE A 221 -0.74 -1.37 -11.89
C ILE A 221 -1.83 -2.33 -11.45
N GLN A 222 -2.44 -2.03 -10.32
CA GLN A 222 -3.55 -2.77 -9.78
C GLN A 222 -4.73 -1.83 -9.59
N ASP A 223 -5.92 -2.27 -9.98
CA ASP A 223 -7.17 -1.56 -9.73
C ASP A 223 -8.34 -2.55 -9.51
N LYS A 224 -9.58 -2.07 -9.59
CA LYS A 224 -10.79 -2.89 -9.45
C LYS A 224 -10.92 -4.03 -10.48
N GLU A 225 -10.26 -3.93 -11.63
CA GLU A 225 -10.29 -4.90 -12.73
C GLU A 225 -9.17 -5.93 -12.61
N GLY A 226 -8.19 -5.71 -11.71
CA GLY A 226 -7.11 -6.63 -11.39
C GLY A 226 -5.73 -5.99 -11.54
N ALA A 227 -4.71 -6.82 -11.41
CA ALA A 227 -3.32 -6.42 -11.61
C ALA A 227 -2.88 -6.66 -13.06
N ARG A 228 -2.15 -5.69 -13.61
CA ARG A 228 -1.59 -5.72 -14.97
C ARG A 228 -0.15 -5.27 -14.94
N GLU A 229 0.68 -5.97 -15.68
CA GLU A 229 2.08 -5.62 -15.89
C GLU A 229 2.18 -4.53 -16.98
N LEU A 230 2.83 -3.41 -16.65
CA LEU A 230 3.09 -2.30 -17.54
C LEU A 230 4.41 -2.47 -18.31
N LEU A 231 5.34 -3.23 -17.74
CA LEU A 231 6.62 -3.57 -18.35
C LEU A 231 6.94 -5.04 -18.06
N SER A 232 6.87 -5.89 -19.08
CA SER A 232 7.41 -7.25 -18.99
C SER A 232 8.92 -7.20 -19.12
N GLY A 233 9.66 -7.68 -18.12
CA GLY A 233 11.13 -7.68 -18.04
C GLY A 233 11.89 -8.40 -19.17
N SER A 234 11.22 -8.75 -20.27
CA SER A 234 11.80 -9.43 -21.43
C SER A 234 12.32 -8.49 -22.52
N LYS A 235 11.85 -7.22 -22.63
CA LYS A 235 12.40 -6.22 -23.57
C LYS A 235 12.13 -4.78 -23.13
N LEU A 236 13.19 -4.03 -22.85
CA LEU A 236 13.23 -2.58 -23.07
C LEU A 236 13.61 -2.31 -24.53
#